data_AF-A0ABD0QK49-F1
#
_entry.id   AF-A0ABD0QK49-F1
#
_cell.length_a   1.000
_cell.length_b   1.000
_cell.length_c   1.000
_cell.angle_alpha   90.00
_cell.angle_beta   90.00
_cell.angle_gamma   90.00
#
_symmetry.space_group_name_H-M   'P 1'
#
loop_
_entity.id
_entity.type
_entity.pdbx_description
1 polymer ?
#
loop_
_entity_poly.entity_id
_entity_poly.type
_entity_poly.pdbx_seq_one_letter_code
_entity_poly.pdbx_strand_id
1 'polypeptide(L)' 'NFPESVVDNLPADISTGIYYGWACVDNGDIHKMVMSIGWNPYYKNTKKSM' A
#
# COMPACT_ATOMS: atom_id res chain seq x y z
N ASN A 1 7.59 0.18 -3.05
CA ASN A 1 6.37 0.04 -3.86
C ASN A 1 6.04 -1.42 -4.00
N PHE A 2 4.82 -1.78 -3.61
CA PHE A 2 4.34 -3.14 -3.75
C PHE A 2 4.16 -3.55 -5.22
N PRO A 3 4.26 -4.86 -5.54
CA PRO A 3 3.93 -5.38 -6.86
C PRO A 3 2.47 -5.11 -7.21
N GLU A 4 2.18 -4.94 -8.51
CA GLU A 4 0.83 -4.68 -9.00
C GLU A 4 -0.18 -5.74 -8.56
N SER A 5 0.22 -7.01 -8.56
CA SER A 5 -0.62 -8.10 -8.09
C SER A 5 -1.08 -7.96 -6.64
N VAL A 6 -0.29 -7.32 -5.77
CA VAL A 6 -0.70 -7.04 -4.39
C VAL A 6 -1.73 -5.91 -4.36
N VAL A 7 -1.50 -4.87 -5.15
CA VAL A 7 -2.39 -3.71 -5.25
C VAL A 7 -3.76 -4.09 -5.81
N ASP A 8 -3.81 -4.95 -6.83
CA ASP A 8 -5.05 -5.39 -7.47
C ASP A 8 -5.93 -6.25 -6.55
N ASN A 9 -5.33 -6.89 -5.55
CA ASN A 9 -6.05 -7.67 -4.54
C ASN A 9 -6.50 -6.83 -3.33
N LEU A 10 -6.28 -5.51 -3.34
CA LEU A 10 -6.79 -4.64 -2.28
C LEU A 10 -8.32 -4.65 -2.29
N PRO A 11 -8.96 -4.82 -1.12
CA PRO A 11 -10.38 -4.60 -0.96
C PRO A 11 -10.79 -3.19 -1.45
N ALA A 12 -11.92 -3.13 -2.16
CA ALA A 12 -12.37 -1.88 -2.80
C ALA A 12 -12.76 -0.79 -1.78
N ASP A 13 -13.09 -1.19 -0.55
CA ASP A 13 -13.43 -0.35 0.59
C ASP A 13 -12.22 0.34 1.24
N ILE A 14 -10.98 -0.08 0.93
CA ILE A 14 -9.79 0.64 1.37
C ILE A 14 -9.64 1.94 0.55
N SER A 15 -10.00 3.06 1.16
CA SER A 15 -9.86 4.39 0.54
C SER A 15 -8.40 4.83 0.45
N THR A 16 -8.12 5.81 -0.40
CA THR A 16 -6.84 6.54 -0.33
C THR A 16 -6.69 7.23 1.03
N GLY A 17 -5.47 7.30 1.55
CA GLY A 17 -5.21 7.93 2.84
C GLY A 17 -3.93 7.41 3.50
N ILE A 18 -3.75 7.80 4.76
CA ILE A 18 -2.63 7.36 5.60
C ILE A 18 -3.14 6.35 6.61
N TYR A 19 -2.49 5.20 6.64
CA TYR A 19 -2.77 4.08 7.53
C TYR A 19 -1.60 3.87 8.47
N TYR A 20 -1.85 3.29 9.64
CA TYR A 20 -0.81 2.90 10.59
C TYR A 20 -0.94 1.41 10.91
N GLY A 21 0.16 0.81 11.34
CA GLY A 21 0.15 -0.60 11.73
C GLY A 21 1.55 -1.10 12.06
N TRP A 22 1.77 -2.36 11.74
CA TRP A 22 3.03 -3.05 11.94
C TRP A 22 3.58 -3.54 10.61
N ALA A 23 4.89 -3.49 10.44
CA ALA A 23 5.59 -4.05 9.29
C ALA A 23 6.74 -4.93 9.75
N CYS A 24 7.01 -5.95 8.96
CA CYS A 24 8.21 -6.77 9.01
C CYS A 24 8.73 -6.87 7.58
N VAL A 25 10.04 -6.72 7.39
CA VAL A 25 10.70 -6.88 6.09
C VAL A 25 11.55 -8.14 6.15
N ASP A 26 11.32 -9.06 5.22
CA ASP A 26 11.93 -10.39 5.18
C ASP A 26 11.78 -11.13 6.53
N ASN A 27 12.89 -11.53 7.14
CA ASN A 27 12.92 -12.20 8.44
C ASN A 27 13.43 -11.26 9.56
N GLY A 28 13.22 -9.95 9.40
CA GLY A 28 13.61 -8.94 10.38
C GLY A 28 12.65 -8.84 11.57
N ASP A 29 12.86 -7.79 12.37
CA ASP A 29 12.01 -7.47 13.51
C ASP A 29 10.71 -6.77 13.08
N ILE A 30 9.72 -6.83 13.97
CA ILE A 30 8.43 -6.15 13.79
C ILE A 30 8.54 -4.70 14.28
N HIS A 31 8.18 -3.75 13.42
CA HIS A 31 8.22 -2.32 13.73
C HIS A 31 6.88 -1.63 13.48
N LYS A 32 6.62 -0.54 14.22
CA LYS A 32 5.50 0.37 13.94
C LYS A 32 5.74 1.06 12.60
N MET A 33 4.70 1.16 11.78
CA MET A 33 4.78 1.73 10.44
C MET A 33 3.60 2.66 10.15
N VAL A 34 3.81 3.52 9.16
CA VAL A 34 2.74 4.22 8.45
C VAL A 34 2.80 3.89 6.96
N MET A 35 1.64 3.83 6.31
CA MET A 35 1.50 3.48 4.91
C MET A 35 0.59 4.49 4.22
N SER A 36 1.07 5.03 3.11
CA SER A 36 0.31 5.95 2.28
C SER A 36 -0.28 5.18 1.11
N ILE A 37 -1.62 5.20 0.98
CA ILE A 37 -2.33 4.63 -0.15
C ILE A 37 -2.86 5.79 -1.00
N GLY A 38 -2.44 5.85 -2.27
CA GLY A 38 -2.82 6.92 -3.19
C GLY A 38 -2.99 6.43 -4.63
N TRP A 39 -3.43 7.33 -5.51
CA TRP A 39 -3.49 7.05 -6.95
C TRP A 39 -2.15 7.31 -7.61
N ASN A 40 -1.75 6.44 -8.53
CA ASN A 40 -0.50 6.57 -9.25
C ASN A 40 -0.69 7.38 -10.56
N PRO A 41 -0.08 8.58 -10.69
CA PRO A 41 -0.22 9.42 -11.89
C PRO A 41 0.35 8.80 -13.16
N TYR A 42 1.37 7.95 -13.05
CA TYR A 42 1.97 7.24 -14.18
C TYR A 42 0.99 6.25 -14.83
N TYR A 43 -0.04 5.82 -14.10
CA TYR A 43 -1.11 4.97 -14.59
C TYR A 43 -2.43 5.74 -14.73
N LYS A 44 -2.37 7.04 -15.05
CA LYS A 44 -3.57 7.88 -15.26
C LYS A 44 -4.53 7.85 -14.07
N ASN A 45 -4.01 7.66 -12.84
CA ASN A 45 -4.78 7.54 -11.60
C ASN A 45 -5.84 6.42 -11.60
N THR A 46 -5.67 5.37 -12.40
CA THR A 46 -6.58 4.22 -12.38
C THR A 46 -6.09 3.09 -11.48
N LYS A 47 -4.82 3.14 -11.06
CA LYS A 47 -4.20 2.18 -10.14
C LYS A 47 -3.75 2.86 -8.84
N LYS A 48 -3.97 2.19 -7.72
CA LYS A 48 -3.45 2.62 -6.42
C LYS A 48 -1.94 2.34 -6.34
N SER A 49 -1.25 2.97 -5.40
CA SER A 49 0.13 2.69 -5.02
C SER A 49 0.30 2.78 -3.51
N MET A 50 1.20 1.96 -2.99
CA MET A 50 1.58 1.85 -1.57
C MET A 50 3.00 1.28 -1.45
#